data_AF-A0A366S767-F1
#
_entry.id   AF-A0A366S767-F1
#
_cell.length_a   1.000
_cell.length_b   1.000
_cell.length_c   1.000
_cell.angle_alpha   90.00
_cell.angle_beta   90.00
_cell.angle_gamma   90.00
#
_symmetry.space_group_name_H-M   'P 1'
#
loop_
_entity.id
_entity.type
_entity.pdbx_description
1 polymer ?
#
loop_
_entity_poly.entity_id
_entity_poly.type
_entity_poly.pdbx_seq_one_letter_code
_entity_poly.pdbx_strand_id
1 'polypeptide(L)'
;MRLSAFCAVLWLACATALTVPNAEKIEKKLAKRDDPPRKYWHEAQGHLHYMGKYFDEALEPAAQNARIKVLMQTYLATMRDLGVQTWLMHGSLLGWWWGKKVMPWDLDADVSMTEADMYFLSAYHNMTIYYYQYDGCPDGCYFQLELNPHFKHRGKDDWRNVIDARWIDMQNGLFIDITAARYDPGHKQGEGVMYDKNDHEFKDKYIFPLLDTTFEGVPAKVPYRYQQMLESEYGKAAVLKTDYNGYRFDTQRMQWFPMN
;
A
#
# COMPACT_ATOMS: atom_id res chain seq x y z
N MET A 1 -7.28 -83.24 18.37
CA MET A 1 -6.57 -82.64 19.52
C MET A 1 -6.97 -81.17 19.60
N ARG A 2 -7.68 -80.76 20.69
CA ARG A 2 -8.05 -79.38 21.12
C ARG A 2 -8.88 -78.54 20.11
N LEU A 3 -10.20 -78.33 20.24
CA LEU A 3 -11.04 -77.63 21.24
C LEU A 3 -10.75 -76.12 21.43
N SER A 4 -11.86 -75.36 21.41
CA SER A 4 -12.11 -73.98 21.91
C SER A 4 -11.88 -72.84 20.91
N ALA A 5 -12.84 -72.06 20.38
CA ALA A 5 -14.09 -71.40 20.85
C ALA A 5 -13.92 -69.90 21.18
N PHE A 6 -14.96 -69.14 20.80
CA PHE A 6 -15.28 -67.72 21.06
C PHE A 6 -14.59 -66.66 20.16
N CYS A 7 -15.28 -65.67 19.58
CA CYS A 7 -16.57 -65.07 19.91
C CYS A 7 -17.25 -64.45 18.67
N ALA A 8 -18.57 -64.58 18.57
CA ALA A 8 -19.43 -63.89 17.62
C ALA A 8 -20.00 -62.62 18.25
N VAL A 9 -20.07 -61.50 17.52
CA VAL A 9 -21.06 -60.41 17.68
C VAL A 9 -21.15 -59.68 16.32
N LEU A 10 -22.16 -60.00 15.51
CA LEU A 10 -23.39 -59.22 15.27
C LEU A 10 -23.22 -57.84 14.61
N TRP A 11 -23.78 -57.75 13.39
CA TRP A 11 -24.68 -56.71 12.86
C TRP A 11 -24.31 -55.23 13.04
N LEU A 12 -24.21 -54.49 11.93
CA LEU A 12 -25.35 -53.69 11.44
C LEU A 12 -25.02 -53.08 10.07
N ALA A 13 -25.94 -53.23 9.13
CA ALA A 13 -26.05 -52.34 7.99
C ALA A 13 -26.42 -50.94 8.49
N CYS A 14 -25.61 -49.95 8.16
CA CYS A 14 -26.07 -48.57 8.07
C CYS A 14 -25.51 -47.99 6.77
N ALA A 15 -26.35 -48.03 5.73
CA ALA A 15 -26.24 -47.12 4.62
C ALA A 15 -26.38 -45.71 5.20
N THR A 16 -25.27 -45.03 5.45
CA THR A 16 -25.30 -43.58 5.66
C THR A 16 -25.56 -42.97 4.29
N ALA A 17 -26.83 -42.62 4.08
CA ALA A 17 -27.19 -41.61 3.11
C ALA A 17 -26.29 -40.41 3.38
N LEU A 18 -25.32 -40.17 2.49
CA LEU A 18 -24.67 -38.88 2.38
C LEU A 18 -25.77 -37.90 2.00
N THR A 19 -26.34 -37.26 3.01
CA THR A 19 -27.22 -36.12 2.83
C THR A 19 -26.41 -35.06 2.10
N VAL A 20 -26.68 -34.93 0.80
CA VAL A 20 -26.26 -33.75 0.04
C VAL A 20 -26.81 -32.56 0.84
N PRO A 21 -25.96 -31.66 1.35
CA PRO A 21 -26.45 -30.50 2.08
C PRO A 21 -27.40 -29.75 1.15
N ASN A 22 -28.59 -29.42 1.66
CA ASN A 22 -29.65 -28.75 0.93
C ASN A 22 -29.08 -27.63 0.06
N ALA A 23 -29.13 -27.79 -1.27
CA ALA A 23 -28.58 -26.86 -2.25
C ALA A 23 -29.20 -25.45 -2.12
N GLU A 24 -30.34 -25.33 -1.45
CA GLU A 24 -31.02 -24.06 -1.16
C GLU A 24 -30.29 -23.16 -0.13
N LYS A 25 -29.32 -23.68 0.64
CA LYS A 25 -28.53 -22.86 1.59
C LYS A 25 -27.17 -22.40 1.08
N ILE A 26 -26.81 -22.77 -0.16
CA ILE A 26 -25.59 -22.29 -0.85
C ILE A 26 -25.95 -21.18 -1.86
N GLU A 27 -27.06 -20.47 -1.67
CA GLU A 27 -27.13 -19.08 -2.13
C GLU A 27 -26.33 -18.21 -1.15
N LYS A 28 -24.99 -18.30 -1.22
CA LYS A 28 -24.20 -17.10 -0.93
C LYS A 28 -24.79 -16.02 -1.82
N LYS A 29 -25.45 -15.01 -1.24
CA LYS A 29 -25.89 -13.78 -1.91
C LYS A 29 -24.88 -13.45 -3.01
N LEU A 30 -25.20 -13.82 -4.24
CA LEU A 30 -24.45 -13.37 -5.41
C LEU A 30 -24.55 -11.86 -5.34
N ALA A 31 -23.40 -11.19 -5.33
CA ALA A 31 -23.37 -9.73 -5.34
C ALA A 31 -24.30 -9.27 -6.46
N LYS A 32 -25.27 -8.40 -6.13
CA LYS A 32 -26.10 -7.80 -7.16
C LYS A 32 -25.18 -7.01 -8.10
N ARG A 33 -25.58 -6.87 -9.35
CA ARG A 33 -24.81 -6.13 -10.37
C ARG A 33 -24.45 -4.70 -9.94
N ASP A 34 -25.18 -4.14 -8.99
CA ASP A 34 -25.01 -2.80 -8.43
C ASP A 34 -24.44 -2.78 -6.99
N ASP A 35 -24.06 -3.94 -6.42
CA ASP A 35 -23.34 -3.95 -5.15
C ASP A 35 -21.91 -3.42 -5.43
N PRO A 36 -21.44 -2.39 -4.71
CA PRO A 36 -20.07 -1.93 -4.88
C PRO A 36 -19.12 -3.10 -4.61
N PRO A 37 -18.01 -3.20 -5.35
CA PRO A 37 -17.04 -4.27 -5.15
C PRO A 37 -16.68 -4.43 -3.69
N ARG A 38 -16.45 -5.67 -3.26
CA ARG A 38 -15.99 -5.90 -1.89
C ARG A 38 -14.67 -5.15 -1.71
N LYS A 39 -14.52 -4.51 -0.54
CA LYS A 39 -13.25 -3.90 -0.17
C LYS A 39 -12.19 -5.00 -0.15
N TYR A 40 -11.11 -4.81 -0.90
CA TYR A 40 -10.01 -5.76 -0.95
C TYR A 40 -9.12 -5.66 0.29
N TRP A 41 -8.79 -4.43 0.67
CA TRP A 41 -7.92 -4.15 1.81
C TRP A 41 -8.65 -4.31 3.15
N HIS A 42 -8.00 -4.99 4.09
CA HIS A 42 -8.51 -5.24 5.43
C HIS A 42 -7.50 -4.73 6.46
N GLU A 43 -7.64 -3.47 6.83
CA GLU A 43 -6.84 -2.83 7.86
C GLU A 43 -7.25 -3.30 9.26
N ALA A 44 -6.33 -3.20 10.21
CA ALA A 44 -6.58 -3.49 11.61
C ALA A 44 -7.66 -2.55 12.16
N GLN A 45 -8.55 -3.10 12.98
CA GLN A 45 -9.67 -2.34 13.54
C GLN A 45 -9.14 -1.20 14.43
N GLY A 46 -9.47 0.05 14.08
CA GLY A 46 -8.98 1.24 14.78
C GLY A 46 -7.59 1.72 14.36
N HIS A 47 -6.90 1.01 13.45
CA HIS A 47 -5.54 1.29 13.02
C HIS A 47 -5.43 1.27 11.49
N LEU A 48 -5.79 2.39 10.85
CA LEU A 48 -5.98 2.51 9.39
C LEU A 48 -4.71 2.30 8.55
N HIS A 49 -3.52 2.38 9.15
CA HIS A 49 -2.25 2.23 8.44
C HIS A 49 -1.58 0.87 8.68
N TYR A 50 -2.33 -0.09 9.25
CA TYR A 50 -1.84 -1.43 9.56
C TYR A 50 -2.70 -2.48 8.87
N MET A 51 -2.07 -3.45 8.19
CA MET A 51 -2.73 -4.61 7.59
C MET A 51 -3.14 -5.60 8.68
N GLY A 52 -4.44 -5.87 8.79
CA GLY A 52 -4.99 -6.69 9.88
C GLY A 52 -4.43 -8.11 9.94
N LYS A 53 -3.98 -8.68 8.81
CA LYS A 53 -3.36 -10.03 8.77
C LYS A 53 -1.97 -10.12 9.40
N TYR A 54 -1.28 -9.00 9.59
CA TYR A 54 0.08 -8.93 10.18
C TYR A 54 0.13 -8.05 11.43
N PHE A 55 -1.01 -7.46 11.82
CA PHE A 55 -1.09 -6.58 12.97
C PHE A 55 -1.14 -7.38 14.27
N ASP A 56 -0.34 -6.94 15.24
CA ASP A 56 -0.36 -7.43 16.61
C ASP A 56 -0.72 -6.27 17.55
N GLU A 57 0.16 -5.26 17.60
CA GLU A 57 -0.04 -4.02 18.33
C GLU A 57 0.40 -2.80 17.51
N ALA A 58 -0.19 -1.64 17.80
CA ALA A 58 0.20 -0.40 17.17
C ALA A 58 1.48 0.14 17.82
N LEU A 59 2.41 0.61 16.98
CA LEU A 59 3.63 1.25 17.45
C LEU A 59 3.34 2.66 17.95
N GLU A 60 4.09 3.09 18.96
CA GLU A 60 4.11 4.50 19.36
C GLU A 60 4.54 5.40 18.17
N PRO A 61 4.04 6.64 18.04
CA PRO A 61 4.22 7.46 16.85
C PRO A 61 5.67 7.60 16.35
N ALA A 62 6.63 7.78 17.26
CA ALA A 62 8.04 7.88 16.90
C ALA A 62 8.61 6.55 16.34
N ALA A 63 8.17 5.41 16.88
CA ALA A 63 8.56 4.09 16.39
C ALA A 63 7.89 3.78 15.05
N GLN A 64 6.60 4.14 14.88
CA GLN A 64 5.90 4.05 13.60
C GLN A 64 6.61 4.88 12.52
N ASN A 65 6.96 6.14 12.82
CA ASN A 65 7.70 7.01 11.90
C ASN A 65 9.06 6.42 11.50
N ALA A 66 9.83 5.94 12.48
CA ALA A 66 11.10 5.25 12.22
C ALA A 66 10.91 3.98 11.37
N ARG A 67 9.75 3.32 11.47
CA ARG A 67 9.43 2.13 10.68
C ARG A 67 8.98 2.46 9.26
N ILE A 68 8.24 3.56 9.06
CA ILE A 68 7.89 4.08 7.72
C ILE A 68 9.15 4.41 6.93
N LYS A 69 10.18 4.97 7.60
CA LYS A 69 11.49 5.16 6.99
C LYS A 69 12.06 3.86 6.41
N VAL A 70 12.04 2.77 7.18
CA VAL A 70 12.53 1.46 6.72
C VAL A 70 11.69 0.91 5.57
N LEU A 71 10.37 1.05 5.65
CA LEU A 71 9.45 0.70 4.57
C LEU A 71 9.85 1.43 3.27
N MET A 72 10.05 2.74 3.32
CA MET A 72 10.44 3.53 2.17
C MET A 72 11.82 3.12 1.63
N GLN A 73 12.79 2.86 2.50
CA GLN A 73 14.11 2.40 2.10
C GLN A 73 14.07 1.06 1.35
N THR A 74 13.35 0.07 1.90
CA THR A 74 13.22 -1.26 1.31
C THR A 74 12.39 -1.26 0.02
N TYR A 75 11.31 -0.48 -0.01
CA TYR A 75 10.48 -0.28 -1.20
C TYR A 75 11.28 0.34 -2.36
N LEU A 76 11.94 1.48 -2.13
CA LEU A 76 12.69 2.18 -3.17
C LEU A 76 13.89 1.36 -3.67
N ALA A 77 14.52 0.57 -2.80
CA ALA A 77 15.55 -0.38 -3.20
C ALA A 77 14.97 -1.50 -4.08
N THR A 78 13.87 -2.13 -3.66
CA THR A 78 13.21 -3.20 -4.41
C THR A 78 12.76 -2.72 -5.79
N MET A 79 12.05 -1.59 -5.88
CA MET A 79 11.57 -1.09 -7.18
C MET A 79 12.73 -0.79 -8.15
N ARG A 80 13.87 -0.33 -7.63
CA ARG A 80 15.08 -0.11 -8.43
C ARG A 80 15.67 -1.41 -8.96
N ASP A 81 15.77 -2.43 -8.11
CA ASP A 81 16.29 -3.74 -8.49
C ASP A 81 15.39 -4.42 -9.55
N LEU A 82 14.08 -4.17 -9.47
CA LEU A 82 13.09 -4.61 -10.46
C LEU A 82 13.08 -3.77 -11.75
N GLY A 83 13.80 -2.64 -11.79
CA GLY A 83 13.77 -1.70 -12.92
C GLY A 83 12.45 -0.94 -13.07
N VAL A 84 11.62 -0.90 -12.03
CA VAL A 84 10.32 -0.22 -12.00
C VAL A 84 10.48 1.23 -11.57
N GLN A 85 9.94 2.16 -12.37
CA GLN A 85 9.94 3.58 -12.01
C GLN A 85 8.79 3.91 -11.07
N THR A 86 9.13 4.38 -9.88
CA THR A 86 8.21 4.93 -8.89
C THR A 86 8.70 6.31 -8.45
N TRP A 87 7.78 7.16 -7.98
CA TRP A 87 8.08 8.47 -7.44
C TRP A 87 7.25 8.77 -6.19
N LEU A 88 7.76 9.67 -5.35
CA LEU A 88 7.08 10.13 -4.15
C LEU A 88 5.86 10.96 -4.51
N MET A 89 4.75 10.76 -3.79
CA MET A 89 3.51 11.51 -3.94
C MET A 89 2.94 11.89 -2.57
N HIS A 90 1.89 12.74 -2.57
CA HIS A 90 1.14 13.12 -1.38
C HIS A 90 2.04 13.53 -0.20
N GLY A 91 1.84 12.96 0.99
CA GLY A 91 2.57 13.29 2.22
C GLY A 91 4.06 13.01 2.10
N SER A 92 4.44 11.93 1.40
CA SER A 92 5.84 11.58 1.16
C SER A 92 6.57 12.59 0.28
N LEU A 93 5.91 13.14 -0.74
CA LEU A 93 6.47 14.22 -1.55
C LEU A 93 6.61 15.52 -0.73
N LEU A 94 5.67 15.80 0.17
CA LEU A 94 5.73 16.96 1.05
C LEU A 94 6.86 16.84 2.08
N GLY A 95 7.03 15.66 2.69
CA GLY A 95 8.18 15.36 3.54
C GLY A 95 9.50 15.49 2.79
N TRP A 96 9.52 15.08 1.51
CA TRP A 96 10.68 15.29 0.65
C TRP A 96 11.02 16.76 0.45
N TRP A 97 10.02 17.59 0.14
CA TRP A 97 10.18 19.03 -0.07
C TRP A 97 10.84 19.72 1.13
N TRP A 98 10.42 19.36 2.34
CA TRP A 98 10.95 19.96 3.55
C TRP A 98 12.34 19.44 3.91
N GLY A 99 12.54 18.13 3.99
CA GLY A 99 13.77 17.60 4.58
C GLY A 99 14.31 16.33 3.94
N LYS A 100 13.74 15.88 2.82
CA LYS A 100 14.02 14.55 2.24
C LYS A 100 13.78 13.41 3.24
N LYS A 101 12.80 13.60 4.14
CA LYS A 101 12.45 12.69 5.24
C LYS A 101 10.95 12.62 5.43
N VAL A 102 10.46 11.54 6.01
CA VAL A 102 9.09 11.43 6.51
C VAL A 102 8.88 12.53 7.57
N MET A 103 7.74 13.21 7.52
CA MET A 103 7.47 14.25 8.52
C MET A 103 7.22 13.59 9.90
N PRO A 104 7.61 14.20 11.03
CA PRO A 104 7.51 13.55 12.34
C PRO A 104 6.11 13.12 12.78
N TRP A 105 5.07 13.75 12.22
CA TRP A 105 3.67 13.46 12.50
C TRP A 105 2.99 12.65 11.39
N ASP A 106 3.71 12.32 10.32
CA ASP A 106 3.19 11.49 9.24
C ASP A 106 3.19 10.03 9.69
N LEU A 107 2.06 9.36 9.52
CA LEU A 107 1.82 8.00 10.00
C LEU A 107 1.67 6.97 8.87
N ASP A 108 1.79 7.41 7.63
CA ASP A 108 1.84 6.59 6.43
C ASP A 108 2.85 7.14 5.41
N ALA A 109 2.92 6.47 4.27
CA ALA A 109 3.72 6.90 3.14
C ALA A 109 3.01 6.52 1.83
N ASP A 110 3.20 7.37 0.82
CA ASP A 110 2.52 7.29 -0.45
C ASP A 110 3.49 7.45 -1.60
N VAL A 111 3.30 6.60 -2.59
CA VAL A 111 4.09 6.60 -3.82
C VAL A 111 3.19 6.32 -5.01
N SER A 112 3.65 6.74 -6.18
CA SER A 112 2.99 6.37 -7.42
C SER A 112 3.94 5.74 -8.41
N MET A 113 3.36 5.05 -9.38
CA MET A 113 4.03 4.48 -10.55
C MET A 113 3.11 4.56 -11.76
N THR A 114 3.61 4.23 -12.94
CA THR A 114 2.76 4.19 -14.13
C THR A 114 1.80 3.00 -14.07
N GLU A 115 0.66 3.10 -14.76
CA GLU A 115 -0.24 1.96 -14.94
C GLU A 115 0.44 0.76 -15.60
N ALA A 116 1.36 1.02 -16.55
CA ALA A 116 2.11 -0.04 -17.22
C ALA A 116 3.00 -0.81 -16.24
N ASP A 117 3.70 -0.11 -15.36
CA ASP A 117 4.49 -0.74 -14.29
C ASP A 117 3.63 -1.52 -13.30
N MET A 118 2.43 -1.02 -12.99
CA MET A 118 1.46 -1.74 -12.16
C MET A 118 1.05 -3.08 -12.80
N TYR A 119 0.82 -3.11 -14.12
CA TYR A 119 0.56 -4.36 -14.85
C TYR A 119 1.77 -5.31 -14.82
N PHE A 120 2.99 -4.79 -14.98
CA PHE A 120 4.22 -5.57 -14.87
C PHE A 120 4.33 -6.23 -13.48
N LEU A 121 4.19 -5.45 -12.40
CA LEU A 121 4.22 -5.97 -11.04
C LEU A 121 3.10 -6.98 -10.78
N SER A 122 1.89 -6.76 -11.33
CA SER A 122 0.77 -7.69 -11.22
C SER A 122 1.07 -9.05 -11.83
N ALA A 123 1.72 -9.06 -13.00
CA ALA A 123 2.00 -10.28 -13.75
C ALA A 123 3.14 -11.11 -13.13
N TYR A 124 4.16 -10.44 -12.58
CA TYR A 124 5.42 -11.11 -12.22
C TYR A 124 5.78 -11.06 -10.73
N HIS A 125 5.24 -10.12 -9.97
CA HIS A 125 5.67 -9.85 -8.59
C HIS A 125 4.55 -9.80 -7.56
N ASN A 126 3.29 -10.01 -7.95
CA ASN A 126 2.17 -9.99 -6.99
C ASN A 126 2.33 -11.06 -5.90
N MET A 127 2.05 -10.67 -4.65
CA MET A 127 2.20 -11.48 -3.44
C MET A 127 3.63 -11.99 -3.19
N THR A 128 4.65 -11.43 -3.85
CA THR A 128 6.04 -11.80 -3.63
C THR A 128 6.54 -11.26 -2.29
N ILE A 129 7.31 -12.07 -1.59
CA ILE A 129 7.94 -11.74 -0.31
C ILE A 129 9.43 -11.46 -0.56
N TYR A 130 9.91 -10.35 0.00
CA TYR A 130 11.28 -9.87 -0.09
C TYR A 130 11.92 -9.90 1.29
N TYR A 131 13.18 -10.33 1.35
CA TYR A 131 13.96 -10.43 2.58
C TYR A 131 14.98 -9.29 2.67
N TYR A 132 15.07 -8.65 3.83
CA TYR A 132 16.06 -7.63 4.14
C TYR A 132 16.68 -7.87 5.51
N GLN A 133 17.99 -7.71 5.62
CA GLN A 133 18.75 -7.77 6.87
C GLN A 133 19.53 -6.47 7.05
N TYR A 134 19.42 -5.86 8.23
CA TYR A 134 20.06 -4.58 8.58
C TYR A 134 20.17 -4.45 10.10
N ASP A 135 20.85 -3.44 10.62
CA ASP A 135 21.13 -3.29 12.06
C ASP A 135 19.87 -3.36 12.95
N GLY A 136 18.76 -2.78 12.49
CA GLY A 136 17.45 -2.84 13.18
C GLY A 136 16.65 -4.12 12.96
N CYS A 137 17.17 -5.06 12.18
CA CYS A 137 16.57 -6.37 11.95
C CYS A 137 17.66 -7.43 11.65
N PRO A 138 18.46 -7.82 12.66
CA PRO A 138 19.64 -8.66 12.49
C PRO A 138 19.31 -10.08 12.05
N ASP A 139 18.15 -10.62 12.42
CA ASP A 139 17.70 -11.95 11.99
C ASP A 139 16.98 -11.93 10.62
N GLY A 140 16.78 -10.71 10.10
CA GLY A 140 16.11 -10.45 8.84
C GLY A 140 14.60 -10.28 8.95
N CYS A 141 14.09 -9.45 8.06
CA CYS A 141 12.73 -8.94 8.00
C CYS A 141 12.13 -9.24 6.62
N TYR A 142 10.83 -9.50 6.61
CA TYR A 142 10.09 -9.84 5.41
C TYR A 142 9.10 -8.73 5.04
N PHE A 143 9.09 -8.37 3.76
CA PHE A 143 8.19 -7.39 3.19
C PHE A 143 7.43 -8.02 2.04
N GLN A 144 6.13 -7.75 1.93
CA GLN A 144 5.30 -8.29 0.86
C GLN A 144 4.85 -7.18 -0.09
N LEU A 145 5.04 -7.39 -1.38
CA LEU A 145 4.35 -6.62 -2.41
C LEU A 145 3.02 -7.30 -2.73
N GLU A 146 1.90 -6.62 -2.45
CA GLU A 146 0.56 -7.13 -2.75
C GLU A 146 -0.19 -6.15 -3.65
N LEU A 147 -0.82 -6.66 -4.70
CA LEU A 147 -1.61 -5.87 -5.64
C LEU A 147 -3.10 -6.16 -5.45
N ASN A 148 -3.88 -5.10 -5.39
CA ASN A 148 -5.33 -5.17 -5.37
C ASN A 148 -5.85 -5.55 -6.77
N PRO A 149 -6.55 -6.68 -6.98
CA PRO A 149 -7.05 -7.07 -8.30
C PRO A 149 -8.00 -6.03 -8.94
N HIS A 150 -8.59 -5.14 -8.14
CA HIS A 150 -9.39 -4.00 -8.60
C HIS A 150 -8.56 -2.86 -9.21
N PHE A 151 -7.22 -2.97 -9.28
CA PHE A 151 -6.37 -1.98 -9.96
C PHE A 151 -6.71 -1.80 -11.45
N LYS A 152 -7.31 -2.83 -12.07
CA LYS A 152 -7.79 -2.82 -13.46
C LYS A 152 -9.07 -2.00 -13.65
N HIS A 153 -9.80 -1.75 -12.56
CA HIS A 153 -11.00 -0.91 -12.61
C HIS A 153 -10.60 0.54 -12.77
N ARG A 154 -11.05 1.16 -13.87
CA ARG A 154 -10.69 2.53 -14.23
C ARG A 154 -11.72 3.56 -13.79
N GLY A 155 -12.91 3.11 -13.40
CA GLY A 155 -14.00 3.97 -12.94
C GLY A 155 -13.74 4.52 -11.54
N LYS A 156 -14.32 5.68 -11.25
CA LYS A 156 -14.26 6.35 -9.95
C LYS A 156 -15.41 5.93 -9.01
N ASP A 157 -16.21 4.94 -9.41
CA ASP A 157 -17.36 4.40 -8.69
C ASP A 157 -17.01 3.36 -7.62
N ASP A 158 -15.77 2.84 -7.63
CA ASP A 158 -15.26 1.91 -6.61
C ASP A 158 -14.39 2.63 -5.55
N TRP A 159 -15.05 3.47 -4.75
CA TRP A 159 -14.42 4.22 -3.66
C TRP A 159 -13.80 3.35 -2.55
N ARG A 160 -14.07 2.03 -2.54
CA ARG A 160 -13.51 1.08 -1.57
C ARG A 160 -12.15 0.55 -1.95
N ASN A 161 -11.77 0.68 -3.22
CA ASN A 161 -10.56 0.11 -3.77
C ASN A 161 -9.70 1.17 -4.47
N VAL A 162 -9.55 2.35 -3.87
CA VAL A 162 -8.74 3.44 -4.46
C VAL A 162 -7.25 3.12 -4.55
N ILE A 163 -6.72 2.37 -3.57
CA ILE A 163 -5.31 1.94 -3.54
C ILE A 163 -5.08 0.71 -4.39
N ASP A 164 -4.07 0.77 -5.26
CA ASP A 164 -3.76 -0.24 -6.27
C ASP A 164 -2.83 -1.34 -5.77
N ALA A 165 -1.86 -1.00 -4.93
CA ALA A 165 -0.94 -1.95 -4.35
C ALA A 165 -0.44 -1.46 -2.98
N ARG A 166 0.14 -2.37 -2.20
CA ARG A 166 0.80 -2.07 -0.95
C ARG A 166 2.15 -2.76 -0.85
N TRP A 167 3.12 -2.04 -0.29
CA TRP A 167 4.35 -2.62 0.23
C TRP A 167 4.22 -2.79 1.73
N ILE A 168 4.14 -4.04 2.20
CA ILE A 168 3.68 -4.36 3.55
C ILE A 168 4.82 -4.93 4.36
N ASP A 169 5.04 -4.37 5.54
CA ASP A 169 5.87 -4.94 6.57
C ASP A 169 5.16 -6.12 7.24
N MET A 170 5.68 -7.33 7.08
CA MET A 170 5.05 -8.51 7.65
C MET A 170 5.29 -8.68 9.16
N GLN A 171 6.14 -7.86 9.78
CA GLN A 171 6.44 -7.95 11.21
C GLN A 171 5.40 -7.25 12.08
N ASN A 172 4.79 -6.17 11.58
CA ASN A 172 3.83 -5.37 12.33
C ASN A 172 2.58 -4.99 11.51
N GLY A 173 2.61 -5.14 10.18
CA GLY A 173 1.51 -4.81 9.29
C GLY A 173 1.52 -3.40 8.73
N LEU A 174 2.45 -2.51 9.08
CA LEU A 174 2.56 -1.20 8.43
C LEU A 174 2.79 -1.35 6.93
N PHE A 175 2.36 -0.37 6.14
CA PHE A 175 2.51 -0.41 4.70
C PHE A 175 2.70 0.96 4.07
N ILE A 176 3.16 0.94 2.82
CA ILE A 176 3.13 2.07 1.89
C ILE A 176 1.95 1.85 0.95
N ASP A 177 1.13 2.89 0.75
CA ASP A 177 0.09 2.89 -0.27
C ASP A 177 0.68 3.27 -1.64
N ILE A 178 0.38 2.46 -2.65
CA ILE A 178 0.89 2.62 -4.01
C ILE A 178 -0.30 2.87 -4.94
N THR A 179 -0.28 4.00 -5.65
CA THR A 179 -1.31 4.36 -6.64
C THR A 179 -0.74 4.35 -8.06
N ALA A 180 -1.51 3.85 -9.02
CA ALA A 180 -1.11 3.89 -10.42
C ALA A 180 -1.60 5.21 -11.07
N ALA A 181 -0.69 5.92 -11.72
CA ALA A 181 -1.01 7.05 -12.57
C ALA A 181 -1.40 6.56 -13.96
N ARG A 182 -2.62 6.90 -14.41
CA ARG A 182 -3.24 6.37 -15.62
C ARG A 182 -3.57 7.51 -16.57
N TYR A 183 -3.26 7.39 -17.85
CA TYR A 183 -3.71 8.36 -18.84
C TYR A 183 -5.23 8.32 -19.02
N ASP A 184 -5.88 9.47 -19.15
CA ASP A 184 -7.26 9.62 -19.60
C ASP A 184 -7.29 10.20 -21.03
N PRO A 185 -7.37 9.34 -22.07
CA PRO A 185 -7.37 9.78 -23.47
C PRO A 185 -8.60 10.61 -23.86
N GLY A 186 -9.70 10.47 -23.10
CA GLY A 186 -10.97 11.14 -23.37
C GLY A 186 -11.18 12.41 -22.57
N HIS A 187 -10.18 12.85 -21.80
CA HIS A 187 -10.38 13.93 -20.85
C HIS A 187 -10.70 15.26 -21.55
N LYS A 188 -11.66 16.02 -20.99
CA LYS A 188 -12.12 17.33 -21.52
C LYS A 188 -11.00 18.39 -21.61
N GLN A 189 -9.92 18.22 -20.86
CA GLN A 189 -8.75 19.11 -20.89
C GLN A 189 -7.70 18.71 -21.94
N GLY A 190 -8.03 17.75 -22.82
CA GLY A 190 -7.18 17.25 -23.88
C GLY A 190 -6.12 16.26 -23.40
N GLU A 191 -5.21 15.90 -24.33
CA GLU A 191 -4.18 14.88 -24.14
C GLU A 191 -3.24 15.13 -22.95
N GLY A 192 -2.59 14.05 -22.51
CA GLY A 192 -1.59 14.09 -21.43
C GLY A 192 -2.18 14.23 -20.03
N VAL A 193 -3.51 14.14 -19.86
CA VAL A 193 -4.11 14.08 -18.52
C VAL A 193 -3.91 12.68 -17.98
N MET A 194 -3.43 12.63 -16.74
CA MET A 194 -3.33 11.43 -15.95
C MET A 194 -4.16 11.58 -14.68
N TYR A 195 -4.58 10.45 -14.13
CA TYR A 195 -5.35 10.41 -12.90
C TYR A 195 -5.04 9.16 -12.07
N ASP A 196 -5.36 9.24 -10.79
CA ASP A 196 -5.49 8.07 -9.90
C ASP A 196 -6.97 7.79 -9.58
N LYS A 197 -7.24 6.69 -8.87
CA LYS A 197 -8.63 6.29 -8.54
C LYS A 197 -9.26 7.11 -7.42
N ASN A 198 -8.53 8.06 -6.83
CA ASN A 198 -9.00 8.94 -5.76
C ASN A 198 -9.28 10.37 -6.26
N ASP A 199 -9.54 10.52 -7.56
CA ASP A 199 -9.93 11.78 -8.20
C ASP A 199 -8.80 12.84 -8.28
N HIS A 200 -7.54 12.45 -8.07
CA HIS A 200 -6.42 13.33 -8.37
C HIS A 200 -6.14 13.34 -9.88
N GLU A 201 -6.13 14.53 -10.48
CA GLU A 201 -5.84 14.74 -11.89
C GLU A 201 -4.61 15.65 -12.06
N PHE A 202 -3.71 15.26 -12.96
CA PHE A 202 -2.50 16.01 -13.25
C PHE A 202 -2.09 15.80 -14.71
N LYS A 203 -1.36 16.76 -15.28
CA LYS A 203 -0.77 16.58 -16.60
C LYS A 203 0.53 15.79 -16.49
N ASP A 204 0.77 14.87 -17.40
CA ASP A 204 2.01 14.08 -17.49
C ASP A 204 3.29 14.94 -17.45
N LYS A 205 3.28 16.13 -18.06
CA LYS A 205 4.37 17.12 -18.02
C LYS A 205 4.67 17.68 -16.63
N TYR A 206 3.85 17.38 -15.62
CA TYR A 206 4.09 17.70 -14.21
C TYR A 206 4.88 16.58 -13.53
N ILE A 207 4.75 15.35 -14.03
CA ILE A 207 5.48 14.18 -13.54
C ILE A 207 6.78 14.02 -14.30
N PHE A 208 6.71 14.00 -15.63
CA PHE A 208 7.82 13.63 -16.49
C PHE A 208 8.56 14.85 -17.07
N PRO A 209 9.90 14.76 -17.24
CA PRO A 209 10.75 13.65 -16.77
C PRO A 209 10.87 13.65 -15.23
N LEU A 210 10.92 12.46 -14.64
CA LEU A 210 11.16 12.32 -13.20
C LEU A 210 12.54 12.86 -12.84
N LEU A 211 12.65 13.48 -11.67
CA LEU A 211 13.92 14.03 -11.16
C LEU A 211 14.53 13.07 -10.13
N ASP A 212 15.83 12.80 -10.29
CA ASP A 212 16.60 12.01 -9.33
C ASP A 212 16.94 12.80 -8.07
N THR A 213 16.78 12.16 -6.92
CA THR A 213 17.05 12.73 -5.60
C THR A 213 17.33 11.60 -4.61
N THR A 214 17.37 11.94 -3.32
CA THR A 214 17.30 11.01 -2.20
C THR A 214 16.05 11.28 -1.36
N PHE A 215 15.59 10.25 -0.65
CA PHE A 215 14.60 10.33 0.42
C PHE A 215 14.97 9.27 1.47
N GLU A 216 14.95 9.65 2.75
CA GLU A 216 15.40 8.79 3.85
C GLU A 216 16.82 8.19 3.65
N GLY A 217 17.68 8.95 2.99
CA GLY A 217 19.08 8.57 2.72
C GLY A 217 19.28 7.59 1.57
N VAL A 218 18.22 7.14 0.88
CA VAL A 218 18.32 6.26 -0.31
C VAL A 218 17.90 7.01 -1.58
N PRO A 219 18.39 6.61 -2.78
CA PRO A 219 17.95 7.26 -4.01
C PRO A 219 16.45 7.07 -4.27
N ALA A 220 15.82 8.14 -4.73
CA ALA A 220 14.38 8.26 -4.95
C ALA A 220 14.13 9.13 -6.19
N LYS A 221 12.89 9.16 -6.67
CA LYS A 221 12.44 10.04 -7.75
C LYS A 221 11.27 10.91 -7.30
N VAL A 222 11.16 12.09 -7.89
CA VAL A 222 10.04 13.02 -7.68
C VAL A 222 9.53 13.58 -9.01
N PRO A 223 8.26 14.05 -9.08
CA PRO A 223 7.69 14.72 -10.24
C PRO A 223 8.50 15.94 -10.70
N TYR A 224 8.54 16.24 -12.00
CA TYR A 224 9.20 17.43 -12.56
C TYR A 224 8.70 18.76 -11.96
N ARG A 225 7.39 18.91 -11.78
CA ARG A 225 6.71 20.10 -11.24
C ARG A 225 6.18 19.85 -9.83
N TYR A 226 7.00 19.22 -8.99
CA TYR A 226 6.64 18.83 -7.62
C TYR A 226 6.03 19.99 -6.82
N GLN A 227 6.53 21.22 -6.94
CA GLN A 227 6.04 22.35 -6.14
C GLN A 227 4.60 22.70 -6.53
N GLN A 228 4.28 22.72 -7.83
CA GLN A 228 2.93 22.99 -8.31
C GLN A 228 1.96 21.87 -7.90
N MET A 229 2.42 20.63 -7.88
CA MET A 229 1.61 19.50 -7.40
C MET A 229 1.29 19.65 -5.91
N LEU A 230 2.31 19.90 -5.08
CA LEU A 230 2.13 20.14 -3.64
C LEU A 230 1.25 21.35 -3.34
N GLU A 231 1.44 22.46 -4.05
CA GLU A 231 0.62 23.66 -3.88
C GLU A 231 -0.84 23.43 -4.32
N SER A 232 -1.08 22.58 -5.32
CA SER A 232 -2.44 22.23 -5.76
C SER A 232 -3.15 21.34 -4.74
N GLU A 233 -2.42 20.46 -4.07
CA GLU A 233 -2.98 19.47 -3.14
C GLU A 233 -3.14 20.05 -1.72
N TYR A 234 -2.10 20.70 -1.20
CA TYR A 234 -2.04 21.17 0.19
C TYR A 234 -2.10 22.70 0.34
N GLY A 235 -2.11 23.43 -0.78
CA GLY A 235 -2.05 24.89 -0.79
C GLY A 235 -0.65 25.46 -0.55
N LYS A 236 -0.47 26.73 -0.90
CA LYS A 236 0.82 27.45 -0.77
C LYS A 236 1.39 27.47 0.64
N ALA A 237 0.53 27.43 1.66
CA ALA A 237 0.96 27.45 3.04
C ALA A 237 1.77 26.20 3.42
N ALA A 238 1.45 25.03 2.85
CA ALA A 238 2.11 23.76 3.17
C ALA A 238 3.59 23.73 2.75
N VAL A 239 3.96 24.48 1.71
CA VAL A 239 5.33 24.57 1.21
C VAL A 239 6.10 25.79 1.74
N LEU A 240 5.47 26.66 2.52
CA LEU A 240 6.05 27.92 3.02
C LEU A 240 6.09 28.03 4.55
N LYS A 241 5.10 27.51 5.27
CA LYS A 241 5.00 27.69 6.73
C LYS A 241 5.99 26.76 7.44
N THR A 242 6.90 27.35 8.19
CA THR A 242 7.89 26.64 9.02
C THR A 242 7.39 26.26 10.41
N ASP A 243 6.08 26.40 10.66
CA ASP A 243 5.43 26.10 11.94
C ASP A 243 4.16 25.31 11.65
N TYR A 244 4.10 24.05 12.06
CA TYR A 244 2.97 23.16 11.80
C TYR A 244 2.90 22.01 12.81
N ASN A 245 1.68 21.67 13.24
CA ASN A 245 1.39 20.54 14.14
C ASN A 245 2.27 20.44 15.41
N GLY A 246 2.63 21.58 16.00
CA GLY A 246 3.52 21.62 17.18
C GLY A 246 5.01 21.44 16.86
N TYR A 247 5.41 21.52 15.59
CA TYR A 247 6.80 21.45 15.15
C TYR A 247 7.24 22.72 14.40
N ARG A 248 8.50 23.10 14.57
CA ARG A 248 9.17 24.15 13.81
C ARG A 248 10.21 23.56 12.87
N PHE A 249 10.22 24.02 11.63
CA PHE A 249 11.21 23.62 10.65
C PHE A 249 12.49 24.46 10.80
N ASP A 250 13.62 23.78 10.98
CA ASP A 250 14.95 24.36 10.95
C ASP A 250 15.50 24.29 9.53
N THR A 251 15.62 25.46 8.89
CA THR A 251 16.10 25.60 7.50
C THR A 251 17.58 25.32 7.34
N GLN A 252 18.39 25.38 8.40
CA GLN A 252 19.81 25.05 8.34
C GLN A 252 20.03 23.54 8.40
N ARG A 253 19.26 22.86 9.25
CA ARG A 253 19.33 21.40 9.43
C ARG A 253 18.45 20.63 8.46
N MET A 254 17.56 21.33 7.75
CA MET A 254 16.53 20.75 6.89
C MET A 254 15.68 19.70 7.63
N GLN A 255 15.21 20.05 8.83
CA GLN A 255 14.50 19.13 9.72
C GLN A 255 13.47 19.83 10.61
N TRP A 256 12.36 19.14 10.88
CA TRP A 256 11.34 19.53 11.85
C TRP A 256 11.74 19.16 13.28
N PHE A 257 11.55 20.10 14.21
CA PHE A 257 11.79 19.92 15.65
C PHE A 257 10.51 20.22 16.44
N PRO A 258 10.21 19.46 17.50
CA PRO A 258 9.07 19.77 18.36
C PRO A 258 9.26 21.15 19.00
N MET A 259 8.19 21.92 19.05
CA MET A 259 8.13 23.15 19.83
C MET A 259 7.76 22.78 21.27
N ASN A 260 8.59 23.21 22.21
CA ASN A 260 8.29 23.10 23.64
C ASN A 260 7.11 24.00 24.04
#